data_AF-A0A1Y3N084-F1
#
_entry.id   AF-A0A1Y3N084-F1
#
_cell.length_a   1.000
_cell.length_b   1.000
_cell.length_c   1.000
_cell.angle_alpha   90.00
_cell.angle_beta   90.00
_cell.angle_gamma   90.00
#
_symmetry.space_group_name_H-M   'P 1'
#
loop_
_entity.id
_entity.type
_entity.pdbx_description
1 polymer ?
#
loop_
_entity_poly.entity_id
_entity_poly.type
_entity_poly.pdbx_seq_one_letter_code
_entity_poly.pdbx_strand_id
1 'polypeptide(L)'
;MISYDVHDNQFCVRKKVFGENKVPPIKQTSLLELMLSALADKTMIMLCIAACVSLAIGIYQDTTSDTDEPKVHWVEGCAILVAVLIVVLVGSINDYNKEKRFRKLNEKKEDRMVKVN
;
A
#
# COMPACT_ATOMS: atom_id res chain seq x y z
N MET A 1 -55.03 -4.14 5.71
CA MET A 1 -53.91 -4.75 4.98
C MET A 1 -53.39 -3.89 3.80
N ILE A 2 -54.00 -2.71 3.51
CA ILE A 2 -53.66 -1.88 2.33
C ILE A 2 -52.70 -0.72 2.66
N SER A 3 -52.59 -0.29 3.92
CA SER A 3 -51.78 0.90 4.29
C SER A 3 -50.27 0.66 4.44
N TYR A 4 -49.79 -0.59 4.55
CA TYR A 4 -48.36 -0.88 4.69
C TYR A 4 -47.59 -0.68 3.37
N ASP A 5 -48.24 -0.91 2.23
CA ASP A 5 -47.61 -0.87 0.90
C ASP A 5 -47.26 0.56 0.46
N VAL A 6 -48.12 1.55 0.77
CA VAL A 6 -47.96 2.94 0.33
C VAL A 6 -46.72 3.61 0.94
N HIS A 7 -46.45 3.35 2.22
CA HIS A 7 -45.30 3.95 2.90
C HIS A 7 -43.97 3.38 2.39
N ASP A 8 -43.90 2.06 2.19
CA ASP A 8 -42.69 1.40 1.69
C ASP A 8 -42.34 1.88 0.27
N ASN A 9 -43.38 2.11 -0.55
CA ASN A 9 -43.24 2.65 -1.89
C ASN A 9 -42.71 4.10 -1.87
N GLN A 10 -43.15 4.94 -0.93
CA GLN A 10 -42.66 6.32 -0.78
C GLN A 10 -41.19 6.40 -0.36
N PHE A 11 -40.74 5.51 0.53
CA PHE A 11 -39.32 5.41 0.88
C PHE A 11 -38.48 4.92 -0.29
N CYS A 12 -38.95 3.91 -1.02
CA CYS A 12 -38.29 3.41 -2.23
C CYS A 12 -38.11 4.50 -3.29
N VAL A 13 -39.15 5.29 -3.56
CA VAL A 13 -39.11 6.40 -4.53
C VAL A 13 -38.09 7.46 -4.11
N ARG A 14 -38.08 7.87 -2.84
CA ARG A 14 -37.11 8.85 -2.33
C ARG A 14 -35.67 8.34 -2.43
N LYS A 15 -35.45 7.07 -2.09
CA LYS A 15 -34.14 6.43 -2.17
C LYS A 15 -33.63 6.32 -3.61
N LYS A 16 -34.54 6.16 -4.58
CA LYS A 16 -34.21 6.12 -6.01
C LYS A 16 -33.88 7.50 -6.59
N VAL A 17 -34.52 8.56 -6.10
CA VAL A 17 -34.30 9.95 -6.57
C VAL A 17 -33.10 10.61 -5.91
N PHE A 18 -32.91 10.41 -4.59
CA PHE A 18 -31.88 11.08 -3.80
C PHE A 18 -30.67 10.19 -3.48
N GLY A 19 -30.75 8.89 -3.76
CA GLY A 19 -29.73 7.92 -3.40
C GLY A 19 -29.80 7.49 -1.92
N GLU A 20 -28.95 6.53 -1.56
CA GLU A 20 -28.75 6.15 -0.16
C GLU A 20 -27.82 7.14 0.52
N ASN A 21 -28.12 7.53 1.77
CA ASN A 21 -27.18 8.31 2.60
C ASN A 21 -26.09 7.38 3.17
N LYS A 22 -25.25 6.83 2.29
CA LYS A 22 -24.06 6.06 2.65
C LYS A 22 -22.83 6.77 2.11
N VAL A 23 -21.84 6.94 2.98
CA VAL A 23 -20.54 7.47 2.58
C VAL A 23 -19.91 6.43 1.63
N PRO A 24 -19.39 6.83 0.46
CA PRO A 24 -18.79 5.90 -0.47
C PRO A 24 -17.60 5.19 0.20
N PRO A 25 -17.45 3.87 0.00
CA PRO A 25 -16.33 3.14 0.58
C PRO A 25 -15.02 3.62 -0.04
N ILE A 26 -13.99 3.75 0.79
CA ILE A 26 -12.64 4.11 0.36
C ILE A 26 -12.13 3.03 -0.61
N LYS A 27 -11.68 3.44 -1.81
CA LYS A 27 -11.14 2.52 -2.81
C LYS A 27 -9.93 1.78 -2.22
N GLN A 28 -9.94 0.45 -2.32
CA GLN A 28 -8.84 -0.37 -1.81
C GLN A 28 -7.59 -0.10 -2.63
N THR A 29 -6.53 0.38 -1.98
CA THR A 29 -5.22 0.38 -2.63
C THR A 29 -4.69 -1.05 -2.67
N SER A 30 -4.13 -1.44 -3.82
CA SER A 30 -3.57 -2.79 -3.96
C SER A 30 -2.21 -2.86 -3.27
N LEU A 31 -1.79 -4.06 -2.83
CA LEU A 31 -0.46 -4.26 -2.25
C LEU A 31 0.67 -3.78 -3.17
N LEU A 32 0.52 -3.99 -4.48
CA LEU A 32 1.50 -3.56 -5.47
C LEU A 32 1.58 -2.04 -5.59
N GLU A 33 0.44 -1.36 -5.53
CA GLU A 33 0.36 0.10 -5.55
C GLU A 33 1.01 0.71 -4.31
N LEU A 34 0.80 0.11 -3.13
CA LEU A 34 1.46 0.48 -1.88
C LEU A 34 2.98 0.26 -1.96
N MET A 35 3.43 -0.85 -2.53
CA MET A 35 4.86 -1.13 -2.76
C MET A 35 5.50 -0.12 -3.71
N LEU A 36 4.84 0.20 -4.82
CA LEU A 36 5.33 1.17 -5.79
C LEU A 36 5.39 2.58 -5.18
N SER A 37 4.39 2.95 -4.39
CA SER A 37 4.39 4.22 -3.67
C SER A 37 5.52 4.28 -2.63
N ALA A 38 5.79 3.19 -1.92
CA ALA A 38 6.88 3.12 -0.94
C ALA A 38 8.26 3.23 -1.60
N LEU A 39 8.42 2.65 -2.80
CA LEU A 39 9.65 2.74 -3.58
C LEU A 39 9.92 4.17 -4.09
N ALA A 40 8.89 4.98 -4.29
CA ALA A 40 9.00 6.37 -4.74
C ALA A 40 9.39 7.36 -3.62
N ASP A 41 9.56 6.89 -2.37
CA ASP A 41 10.06 7.74 -1.29
C ASP A 41 11.54 8.12 -1.52
N LYS A 42 11.90 9.37 -1.18
CA LYS A 42 13.25 9.91 -1.33
C LYS A 42 14.30 9.06 -0.62
N THR A 43 13.92 8.43 0.48
CA THR A 43 14.78 7.51 1.25
C THR A 43 15.12 6.25 0.44
N MET A 44 14.11 5.62 -0.16
CA MET A 44 14.28 4.43 -1.02
C MET A 44 15.03 4.77 -2.31
N ILE A 45 14.75 5.91 -2.92
CA ILE A 45 15.46 6.38 -4.12
C ILE A 45 16.95 6.56 -3.83
N MET A 46 17.31 7.15 -2.68
CA MET A 46 18.72 7.32 -2.29
C MET A 46 19.44 5.98 -2.13
N LEU A 47 18.80 4.99 -1.49
CA LEU A 47 19.37 3.65 -1.32
C LEU A 47 19.52 2.91 -2.66
N CYS A 48 18.56 3.06 -3.57
CA CYS A 48 18.66 2.49 -4.92
C CYS A 48 19.84 3.10 -5.69
N ILE A 49 20.06 4.41 -5.61
CA ILE A 49 21.21 5.06 -6.25
C ILE A 49 22.52 4.53 -5.64
N ALA A 50 22.60 4.44 -4.32
CA ALA A 50 23.77 3.88 -3.64
C ALA A 50 24.04 2.43 -4.08
N ALA A 51 23.01 1.59 -4.14
CA ALA A 51 23.11 0.21 -4.59
C ALA A 51 23.61 0.10 -6.05
N CYS A 52 23.09 0.94 -6.94
CA CYS A 52 23.54 0.99 -8.34
C CYS A 52 25.02 1.37 -8.46
N VAL A 53 25.47 2.39 -7.72
CA VAL A 53 26.87 2.81 -7.71
C VAL A 53 27.77 1.74 -7.11
N SER A 54 27.40 1.16 -5.97
CA SER A 54 28.14 0.07 -5.33
C SER A 54 28.25 -1.17 -6.22
N LEU A 55 27.17 -1.54 -6.91
CA LEU A 55 27.19 -2.66 -7.84
C LEU A 55 28.09 -2.37 -9.06
N ALA A 56 28.01 -1.17 -9.62
CA ALA A 56 28.85 -0.77 -10.75
C ALA A 56 30.34 -0.78 -10.38
N ILE A 57 30.68 -0.25 -9.20
CA ILE A 57 32.06 -0.28 -8.68
C ILE A 57 32.51 -1.71 -8.39
N GLY A 58 31.68 -2.53 -7.74
CA GLY A 58 32.00 -3.92 -7.42
C GLY A 58 32.27 -4.76 -8.68
N ILE A 59 31.41 -4.64 -9.69
CA ILE A 59 31.61 -5.30 -10.99
C ILE A 59 32.87 -4.78 -11.69
N TYR A 60 33.13 -3.48 -11.64
CA TYR A 60 34.32 -2.88 -12.25
C TYR A 60 35.62 -3.40 -11.61
N GLN A 61 35.64 -3.51 -10.27
CA GLN A 61 36.77 -4.07 -9.52
C GLN A 61 36.97 -5.56 -9.86
N ASP A 62 35.90 -6.36 -9.87
CA ASP A 62 35.99 -7.79 -10.19
C ASP A 62 36.42 -8.07 -11.64
N THR A 63 36.16 -7.12 -12.56
CA THR A 63 36.51 -7.24 -13.99
C THR A 63 37.92 -6.72 -14.30
N THR A 64 38.36 -5.64 -13.64
CA THR A 64 39.61 -4.93 -13.98
C THR A 64 40.79 -5.37 -13.13
N SER A 65 40.57 -5.94 -11.96
CA SER A 65 41.64 -6.46 -11.12
C SER A 65 42.15 -7.81 -11.65
N ASP A 66 43.37 -7.81 -12.19
CA ASP A 66 44.14 -9.01 -12.59
C ASP A 66 44.85 -9.69 -11.40
N THR A 67 44.65 -9.18 -10.18
CA THR A 67 45.18 -9.75 -8.95
C THR A 67 44.40 -11.00 -8.53
N ASP A 68 45.08 -11.95 -7.88
CA ASP A 68 44.53 -13.24 -7.39
C ASP A 68 43.56 -13.07 -6.19
N GLU A 69 42.86 -11.94 -6.14
CA GLU A 69 41.90 -11.60 -5.10
C GLU A 69 40.54 -12.24 -5.42
N PRO A 70 39.79 -12.67 -4.40
CA PRO A 70 38.46 -13.22 -4.61
C PRO A 70 37.51 -12.16 -5.19
N LYS A 71 36.93 -12.47 -6.36
CA LYS A 71 35.98 -11.62 -7.10
C LYS A 71 34.58 -11.57 -6.49
N VAL A 72 34.48 -11.10 -5.26
CA VAL A 72 33.25 -11.09 -4.46
C VAL A 72 32.74 -9.67 -4.18
N HIS A 73 33.31 -8.64 -4.81
CA HIS A 73 32.94 -7.26 -4.53
C HIS A 73 31.52 -6.91 -5.00
N TRP A 74 31.02 -7.56 -6.06
CA TRP A 74 29.62 -7.43 -6.47
C TRP A 74 28.60 -7.86 -5.39
N VAL A 75 29.00 -8.74 -4.46
CA VAL A 75 28.13 -9.27 -3.39
C VAL A 75 27.73 -8.17 -2.41
N GLU A 76 28.60 -7.19 -2.16
CA GLU A 76 28.30 -6.05 -1.31
C GLU A 76 27.16 -5.19 -1.91
N GLY A 77 27.21 -4.92 -3.21
CA GLY A 77 26.12 -4.24 -3.93
C GLY A 77 24.82 -5.06 -3.91
N CYS A 78 24.91 -6.38 -4.06
CA CYS A 78 23.76 -7.28 -3.94
C CYS A 78 23.15 -7.30 -2.53
N ALA A 79 23.95 -7.22 -1.47
CA ALA A 79 23.46 -7.19 -0.10
C ALA A 79 22.57 -5.96 0.16
N ILE A 80 22.94 -4.81 -0.40
CA ILE A 80 22.16 -3.57 -0.31
C ILE A 80 20.80 -3.73 -1.02
N LEU A 81 20.76 -4.35 -2.21
CA LEU A 81 19.51 -4.62 -2.93
C LEU A 81 18.57 -5.51 -2.14
N VAL A 82 19.08 -6.57 -1.53
CA VAL A 82 18.30 -7.48 -0.68
C VAL A 82 17.75 -6.73 0.53
N ALA A 83 18.55 -5.88 1.17
CA ALA A 83 18.10 -5.07 2.30
C ALA A 83 16.94 -4.14 1.91
N VAL A 84 17.04 -3.42 0.77
CA VAL A 84 15.97 -2.55 0.26
C VAL A 84 14.70 -3.36 0.01
N LEU A 85 14.81 -4.54 -0.61
CA LEU A 85 13.66 -5.40 -0.89
C LEU A 85 12.94 -5.83 0.39
N ILE A 86 13.68 -6.21 1.44
CA ILE A 86 13.10 -6.57 2.74
C ILE A 86 12.38 -5.37 3.35
N VAL A 87 12.99 -4.18 3.35
CA VAL A 87 12.38 -2.98 3.95
C VAL A 87 11.10 -2.59 3.22
N VAL A 88 11.07 -2.65 1.88
CA VAL A 88 9.85 -2.37 1.10
C VAL A 88 8.76 -3.39 1.42
N LEU A 89 9.09 -4.69 1.44
CA LEU A 89 8.10 -5.73 1.78
C LEU A 89 7.51 -5.53 3.17
N VAL A 90 8.35 -5.33 4.19
CA VAL A 90 7.88 -5.10 5.56
C VAL A 90 7.08 -3.80 5.67
N GLY A 91 7.55 -2.73 5.02
CA GLY A 91 6.86 -1.44 4.97
C GLY A 91 5.46 -1.56 4.37
N SER A 92 5.35 -2.13 3.17
CA SER A 92 4.07 -2.28 2.48
C SER A 92 3.12 -3.26 3.16
N ILE A 93 3.63 -4.34 3.75
CA ILE A 93 2.81 -5.26 4.56
C ILE A 93 2.26 -4.52 5.79
N ASN A 94 3.10 -3.73 6.47
CA ASN A 94 2.67 -2.95 7.62
C ASN A 94 1.63 -1.90 7.24
N ASP A 95 1.83 -1.18 6.15
CA ASP A 95 0.90 -0.17 5.65
C ASP A 95 -0.45 -0.78 5.26
N TYR A 96 -0.44 -1.92 4.56
CA TYR A 96 -1.65 -2.66 4.23
C TYR A 96 -2.41 -3.14 5.46
N ASN A 97 -1.69 -3.67 6.45
CA ASN A 97 -2.27 -4.08 7.72
C ASN A 97 -2.86 -2.90 8.49
N LYS A 98 -2.22 -1.73 8.43
CA LYS A 98 -2.70 -0.49 9.04
C LYS A 98 -3.98 0.00 8.36
N GLU A 99 -4.02 0.05 7.03
CA GLU A 99 -5.22 0.43 6.27
C GLU A 99 -6.40 -0.50 6.56
N LYS A 100 -6.17 -1.81 6.61
CA LYS A 100 -7.19 -2.80 6.97
C LYS A 100 -7.74 -2.60 8.39
N ARG A 101 -6.87 -2.25 9.35
CA ARG A 101 -7.27 -1.95 10.74
C ARG A 101 -8.07 -0.65 10.84
N PHE A 102 -7.65 0.40 10.13
CA PHE A 102 -8.38 1.67 10.08
C PHE A 102 -9.78 1.49 9.51
N ARG A 103 -9.93 0.70 8.45
CA ARG A 103 -11.24 0.40 7.87
C ARG A 103 -12.17 -0.30 8.87
N LYS A 104 -11.68 -1.34 9.56
CA LYS A 104 -12.47 -2.04 10.58
C LYS A 104 -12.89 -1.12 11.73
N LEU A 105 -12.08 -0.10 12.04
CA LEU A 105 -12.42 0.91 13.03
C LEU A 105 -13.45 1.91 12.50
N ASN A 106 -13.37 2.31 11.22
CA ASN A 106 -14.28 3.27 10.62
C ASN A 106 -15.68 2.67 10.41
N GLU A 107 -15.76 1.42 9.96
CA GLU A 107 -17.03 0.67 9.83
C GLU A 107 -17.80 0.65 11.17
N LYS A 108 -17.10 0.43 12.29
CA LYS A 108 -17.71 0.46 13.63
C LYS A 108 -18.09 1.85 14.11
N LYS A 109 -17.42 2.90 13.64
CA LYS A 109 -17.72 4.29 14.00
C LYS A 109 -18.92 4.84 13.24
N GLU A 110 -19.17 4.37 12.02
CA GLU A 110 -20.30 4.78 11.18
C GLU A 110 -21.62 4.14 11.61
N ASP A 111 -21.60 3.05 12.37
CA ASP A 111 -22.77 2.38 12.97
C ASP A 111 -23.36 3.17 14.16
N ARG A 112 -23.67 4.45 13.94
CA ARG A 112 -24.37 5.28 14.93
C ARG A 112 -25.88 5.15 14.71
N MET A 113 -26.55 4.41 15.58
CA MET A 113 -28.01 4.39 15.64
C MET A 113 -28.55 5.77 16.03
N VAL A 114 -29.25 6.42 15.09
CA VAL A 114 -29.93 7.69 15.35
C VAL A 114 -31.40 7.39 15.63
N LYS A 115 -31.88 7.75 16.82
CA LYS A 115 -33.29 7.59 17.18
C LYS A 115 -34.08 8.68 16.45
N VAL A 116 -34.87 8.27 15.46
CA VAL A 116 -35.85 9.15 14.82
C VAL A 116 -37.07 9.23 15.74
N ASN A 117 -37.42 10.45 16.14
CA ASN A 117 -38.50 10.76 17.09
C ASN A 117 -39.80 11.06 16.35
#